data_AF-A0ABD7F1X2-F1
#
_entry.id   AF-A0ABD7F1X2-F1
#
_cell.length_a   1.000
_cell.length_b   1.000
_cell.length_c   1.000
_cell.angle_alpha   90.00
_cell.angle_beta   90.00
_cell.angle_gamma   90.00
#
_symmetry.space_group_name_H-M   'P 1'
#
loop_
_entity.id
_entity.type
_entity.pdbx_description
1 polymer ?
#
loop_
_entity_poly.entity_id
_entity_poly.type
_entity_poly.pdbx_seq_one_letter_code
_entity_poly.pdbx_strand_id
1 'polypeptide(L)'
;MTRSRWLPTGISLLVLPLLLTGCAHQSDAEEYQSKVDTLIRLCTEETLPNSQARPEGFDLEQHLTALRAERLQLTRQLATQAGQAALTARLKISEDDLDTLCLKQALQQTQSQ
;
A
#
# COMPACT_ATOMS: atom_id res chain seq x y z
N MET A 1 -33.39 54.69 -23.51
CA MET A 1 -32.69 53.38 -23.64
C MET A 1 -31.45 53.41 -22.76
N THR A 2 -31.37 52.40 -21.91
CA THR A 2 -30.44 52.08 -20.81
C THR A 2 -28.97 51.96 -21.23
N ARG A 3 -28.05 52.68 -20.53
CA ARG A 3 -27.00 52.19 -19.59
C ARG A 3 -25.79 51.47 -20.22
N SER A 4 -24.59 52.07 -20.15
CA SER A 4 -23.44 51.69 -19.28
C SER A 4 -22.35 51.02 -20.14
N ARG A 5 -21.14 51.54 -20.39
CA ARG A 5 -20.06 52.15 -19.59
C ARG A 5 -19.45 51.20 -18.54
N TRP A 6 -18.20 50.78 -18.84
CA TRP A 6 -17.11 50.25 -18.00
C TRP A 6 -17.05 48.74 -17.67
N LEU A 7 -15.88 48.15 -17.95
CA LEU A 7 -15.06 47.35 -17.02
C LEU A 7 -13.69 47.02 -17.66
N PRO A 8 -12.60 47.70 -17.29
CA PRO A 8 -11.29 47.08 -17.15
C PRO A 8 -11.12 46.59 -15.70
N THR A 9 -10.03 45.86 -15.43
CA THR A 9 -9.51 45.38 -14.13
C THR A 9 -9.99 44.02 -13.63
N GLY A 10 -9.01 43.17 -13.33
CA GLY A 10 -9.22 41.93 -12.59
C GLY A 10 -8.18 40.83 -12.79
N ILE A 11 -6.88 41.15 -12.92
CA ILE A 11 -5.83 40.13 -12.77
C ILE A 11 -5.80 39.74 -11.28
N SER A 12 -6.56 38.72 -10.93
CA SER A 12 -6.55 38.10 -9.61
C SER A 12 -5.44 37.04 -9.59
N LEU A 13 -4.20 37.50 -9.36
CA LEU A 13 -3.05 36.62 -9.11
C LEU A 13 -2.95 36.38 -7.60
N LEU A 14 -3.90 35.61 -7.06
CA LEU A 14 -3.73 34.92 -5.78
C LEU A 14 -2.83 33.71 -6.04
N VAL A 15 -1.52 33.95 -5.98
CA VAL A 15 -0.50 32.90 -5.97
C VAL A 15 -0.67 32.13 -4.66
N LEU A 16 -1.28 30.95 -4.77
CA LEU A 16 -1.38 29.91 -3.75
C LEU A 16 0.04 29.52 -3.27
N PRO A 17 0.42 29.72 -2.00
CA PRO A 17 1.61 29.11 -1.44
C PRO A 17 1.18 27.79 -0.78
N LEU A 18 1.00 26.73 -1.56
CA LEU A 18 0.66 25.39 -1.05
C LEU A 18 1.66 24.29 -1.43
N LEU A 19 2.84 24.66 -1.95
CA LEU A 19 3.80 23.71 -2.51
C LEU A 19 4.89 23.18 -1.55
N LEU A 20 4.82 23.48 -0.24
CA LEU A 20 5.92 23.15 0.68
C LEU A 20 5.67 21.96 1.64
N THR A 21 4.55 21.24 1.53
CA THR A 21 4.30 20.02 2.35
C THR A 21 4.47 18.70 1.59
N GLY A 22 4.88 18.74 0.31
CA GLY A 22 4.86 17.57 -0.58
C GLY A 22 5.97 16.53 -0.41
N CYS A 23 7.10 16.85 0.23
CA CYS A 23 8.27 15.95 0.19
C CYS A 23 8.30 14.88 1.28
N ALA A 24 7.70 15.11 2.45
CA ALA A 24 7.68 14.11 3.52
C ALA A 24 6.64 13.00 3.27
N HIS A 25 5.49 13.37 2.69
CA HIS A 25 4.38 12.44 2.49
C HIS A 25 4.62 11.39 1.39
N GLN A 26 5.50 11.69 0.42
CA GLN A 26 5.77 10.81 -0.71
C GLN A 26 6.68 9.64 -0.33
N SER A 27 7.68 9.88 0.53
CA SER A 27 8.58 8.84 1.04
C SER A 27 7.82 7.78 1.83
N ASP A 28 6.88 8.21 2.68
CA ASP A 28 6.10 7.29 3.50
C ASP A 28 5.16 6.43 2.64
N ALA A 29 4.55 7.02 1.61
CA ALA A 29 3.65 6.30 0.71
C ALA A 29 4.36 5.20 -0.09
N GLU A 30 5.56 5.49 -0.61
CA GLU A 30 6.39 4.50 -1.31
C GLU A 30 6.86 3.39 -0.37
N GLU A 31 7.22 3.73 0.87
CA GLU A 31 7.59 2.73 1.89
C GLU A 31 6.43 1.77 2.16
N TYR A 32 5.20 2.28 2.37
CA TYR A 32 4.04 1.42 2.62
C TYR A 32 3.68 0.56 1.41
N GLN A 33 3.78 1.08 0.19
CA GLN A 33 3.57 0.28 -1.02
C GLN A 33 4.57 -0.88 -1.12
N SER A 34 5.85 -0.62 -0.88
CA SER A 34 6.88 -1.67 -0.88
C SER A 34 6.61 -2.75 0.18
N LYS A 35 6.15 -2.36 1.37
CA LYS A 35 5.76 -3.32 2.41
C LYS A 35 4.55 -4.15 2.01
N VAL A 36 3.56 -3.55 1.35
CA VAL A 36 2.38 -4.26 0.85
C VAL A 36 2.75 -5.28 -0.23
N ASP A 37 3.60 -4.89 -1.19
CA ASP A 37 4.06 -5.80 -2.24
C ASP A 37 4.89 -6.96 -1.65
N THR A 38 5.72 -6.67 -0.65
CA THR A 38 6.48 -7.70 0.07
C THR A 38 5.53 -8.65 0.81
N LEU A 39 4.51 -8.13 1.48
CA LEU A 39 3.51 -8.94 2.17
C LEU A 39 2.77 -9.89 1.21
N ILE A 40 2.38 -9.40 0.04
CA ILE A 40 1.74 -10.20 -1.01
C ILE A 40 2.68 -11.33 -1.43
N ARG A 41 3.94 -11.02 -1.77
CA ARG A 41 4.94 -12.02 -2.17
C ARG A 41 5.09 -13.14 -1.15
N LEU A 42 5.26 -12.80 0.13
CA LEU A 42 5.42 -13.77 1.21
C LEU A 42 4.18 -14.65 1.37
N CYS A 43 2.99 -14.05 1.31
CA CYS A 43 1.73 -14.77 1.42
C CYS A 43 1.48 -15.69 0.22
N THR A 44 1.83 -15.26 -0.99
CA THR A 44 1.75 -16.06 -2.21
C THR A 44 2.68 -17.27 -2.14
N GLU A 45 3.91 -17.07 -1.67
CA GLU A 45 4.87 -18.16 -1.50
C GLU A 45 4.45 -19.15 -0.41
N GLU A 46 3.85 -18.66 0.68
CA GLU A 46 3.26 -19.50 1.73
C GLU A 46 2.06 -20.31 1.20
N THR A 47 1.24 -19.71 0.35
CA THR A 47 0.02 -20.32 -0.18
C THR A 47 0.32 -21.32 -1.30
N LEU A 48 1.36 -21.07 -2.09
CA LEU A 48 1.78 -21.90 -3.23
C LEU A 48 3.20 -22.46 -3.04
N PRO A 49 3.46 -23.28 -2.02
CA PRO A 49 4.80 -23.74 -1.66
C PRO A 49 5.51 -24.57 -2.73
N ASN A 50 4.75 -25.22 -3.62
CA ASN A 50 5.30 -26.09 -4.67
C ASN A 50 5.42 -25.40 -6.04
N SER A 51 5.24 -24.08 -6.10
CA SER A 51 5.31 -23.30 -7.35
C SER A 51 6.73 -22.93 -7.77
N GLN A 52 7.74 -23.19 -6.93
CA GLN A 52 9.14 -22.83 -7.16
C GLN A 52 10.04 -24.07 -7.13
N ALA A 53 11.07 -24.09 -8.00
CA ALA A 53 12.11 -25.10 -7.93
C ALA A 53 12.95 -24.90 -6.66
N ARG A 54 13.24 -26.00 -5.94
CA ARG A 54 13.97 -25.96 -4.67
C ARG A 54 15.24 -26.83 -4.78
N PRO A 55 16.33 -26.45 -4.10
CA PRO A 55 17.54 -27.26 -4.06
C PRO A 55 17.28 -28.58 -3.30
N GLU A 56 18.13 -29.58 -3.55
CA GLU A 56 18.11 -30.82 -2.76
C GLU A 56 18.37 -30.52 -1.27
N GLY A 57 17.65 -31.21 -0.38
CA GLY A 57 17.75 -31.01 1.07
C GLY A 57 17.05 -29.75 1.59
N PHE A 58 16.23 -29.08 0.79
CA PHE A 58 15.45 -27.92 1.23
C PHE A 58 14.42 -28.30 2.30
N ASP A 59 14.44 -27.62 3.45
CA ASP A 59 13.44 -27.77 4.51
C ASP A 59 12.23 -26.85 4.27
N LEU A 60 11.16 -27.43 3.75
CA LEU A 60 9.92 -26.70 3.45
C LEU A 60 9.24 -26.16 4.71
N GLU A 61 9.23 -26.93 5.79
CA GLU A 61 8.53 -26.54 7.02
C GLU A 61 9.25 -25.40 7.74
N GLN A 62 10.58 -25.46 7.80
CA GLN A 62 11.39 -24.37 8.33
C GLN A 62 11.18 -23.08 7.52
N HIS A 63 11.16 -23.19 6.19
CA HIS A 63 10.95 -22.05 5.31
C HIS A 63 9.57 -21.42 5.47
N LEU A 64 8.50 -22.23 5.47
CA LEU A 64 7.13 -21.74 5.70
C LEU A 64 6.99 -21.08 7.07
N THR A 65 7.69 -21.58 8.08
CA THR A 65 7.71 -20.96 9.41
C THR A 65 8.38 -19.59 9.37
N ALA A 66 9.49 -19.44 8.64
CA ALA A 66 10.15 -18.14 8.45
C ALA A 66 9.26 -17.14 7.70
N LEU A 67 8.63 -17.57 6.58
CA LEU A 67 7.71 -16.73 5.82
C LEU A 67 6.55 -16.23 6.68
N ARG A 68 5.95 -17.10 7.50
CA ARG A 68 4.86 -16.72 8.42
C ARG A 68 5.30 -15.69 9.45
N ALA A 69 6.49 -15.85 10.02
CA ALA A 69 7.04 -14.92 11.00
C ALA A 69 7.30 -13.55 10.36
N GLU A 70 7.89 -13.52 9.17
CA GLU A 70 8.15 -12.29 8.42
C GLU A 70 6.84 -11.59 8.01
N ARG A 71 5.87 -12.36 7.49
CA ARG A 71 4.53 -11.85 7.16
C ARG A 71 3.87 -11.22 8.39
N LEU A 72 3.91 -11.90 9.54
CA LEU A 72 3.33 -11.38 10.79
C LEU A 72 3.99 -10.06 11.22
N GLN A 73 5.32 -9.97 11.10
CA GLN A 73 6.05 -8.73 11.39
C GLN A 73 5.64 -7.60 10.45
N LEU A 74 5.52 -7.86 9.14
CA LEU A 74 5.06 -6.86 8.17
C LEU A 74 3.62 -6.42 8.42
N THR A 75 2.72 -7.36 8.72
CA THR A 75 1.33 -7.02 9.10
C THR A 75 1.29 -6.08 10.30
N ARG A 76 2.14 -6.28 11.31
CA ARG A 76 2.27 -5.36 12.46
C ARG A 76 2.73 -3.96 12.06
N GLN A 77 3.71 -3.87 11.16
CA GLN A 77 4.18 -2.57 10.64
C GLN A 77 3.09 -1.84 9.82
N LEU A 78 2.22 -2.60 9.16
CA LEU A 78 1.10 -2.07 8.39
C LEU A 78 -0.14 -1.76 9.23
N ALA A 79 -0.14 -2.05 10.55
CA ALA A 79 -1.26 -1.79 11.44
C ALA A 79 -1.49 -0.29 11.74
N THR A 80 -0.64 0.60 11.21
CA THR A 80 -0.86 2.05 11.27
C THR A 80 -2.00 2.49 10.35
N GLN A 81 -2.56 3.68 10.58
CA GLN A 81 -3.61 4.22 9.71
C GLN A 81 -3.15 4.35 8.24
N ALA A 82 -1.90 4.78 8.02
CA ALA A 82 -1.31 4.88 6.69
C ALA A 82 -1.09 3.51 6.04
N GLY A 83 -0.63 2.52 6.81
CA GLY A 83 -0.47 1.13 6.34
C GLY A 83 -1.79 0.47 5.96
N GLN A 84 -2.83 0.65 6.78
CA GLN A 84 -4.19 0.16 6.47
C GLN A 84 -4.78 0.84 5.23
N ALA A 85 -4.52 2.14 5.05
CA ALA A 85 -4.91 2.87 3.84
C ALA A 85 -4.20 2.32 2.60
N ALA A 86 -2.90 2.01 2.70
CA ALA A 86 -2.13 1.41 1.61
C ALA A 86 -2.65 0.00 1.25
N LEU A 87 -2.91 -0.85 2.24
CA LEU A 87 -3.53 -2.16 2.04
C LEU A 87 -4.89 -2.05 1.34
N THR A 88 -5.74 -1.13 1.80
CA THR A 88 -7.06 -0.90 1.21
C THR A 88 -6.96 -0.36 -0.22
N ALA A 89 -6.01 0.55 -0.48
CA ALA A 89 -5.77 1.10 -1.80
C ALA A 89 -5.32 0.00 -2.78
N ARG A 90 -4.37 -0.86 -2.37
CA ARG A 90 -3.91 -1.99 -3.17
C ARG A 90 -5.04 -3.00 -3.43
N LEU A 91 -5.85 -3.31 -2.41
CA LEU A 91 -6.98 -4.24 -2.55
C LEU A 91 -8.01 -3.77 -3.58
N LYS A 92 -8.26 -2.46 -3.67
CA LYS A 92 -9.23 -1.89 -4.64
C LYS A 92 -8.80 -2.03 -6.10
N ILE A 93 -7.50 -2.14 -6.36
CA ILE A 93 -6.92 -2.21 -7.71
C ILE A 93 -6.38 -3.61 -8.04
N SER A 94 -6.44 -4.55 -7.10
CA SER A 94 -5.95 -5.91 -7.30
C SER A 94 -6.92 -6.69 -8.19
N GLU A 95 -6.41 -7.28 -9.26
CA GLU A 95 -7.17 -8.16 -10.16
C GLU A 95 -6.84 -9.64 -9.93
N ASP A 96 -5.73 -9.93 -9.24
CA ASP A 96 -5.32 -11.29 -8.89
C ASP A 96 -6.06 -11.77 -7.62
N ASP A 97 -6.63 -12.98 -7.70
CA ASP A 97 -7.43 -13.58 -6.63
C ASP A 97 -6.57 -13.91 -5.40
N LEU A 98 -5.32 -14.32 -5.60
CA LEU A 98 -4.41 -14.67 -4.52
C LEU A 98 -3.91 -13.40 -3.82
N ASP A 99 -3.55 -12.36 -4.57
CA ASP A 99 -3.24 -11.04 -4.01
C ASP A 99 -4.41 -10.52 -3.18
N THR A 100 -5.63 -10.63 -3.71
CA THR A 100 -6.87 -10.23 -3.03
C THR A 100 -7.07 -10.97 -1.72
N LEU A 101 -6.83 -12.29 -1.70
CA LEU A 101 -6.90 -13.12 -0.50
C LEU A 101 -5.87 -12.66 0.54
N CYS A 102 -4.61 -12.49 0.12
CA CYS A 102 -3.51 -12.06 0.97
C CYS A 102 -3.76 -10.68 1.59
N LEU A 103 -4.25 -9.73 0.80
CA LEU A 103 -4.58 -8.38 1.25
C LEU A 103 -5.76 -8.37 2.24
N LYS A 104 -6.81 -9.17 2.00
CA LYS A 104 -7.94 -9.30 2.93
C LYS A 104 -7.51 -9.90 4.27
N GLN A 105 -6.67 -10.93 4.23
CA GLN A 105 -6.14 -11.55 5.44
C GLN A 105 -5.30 -10.56 6.25
N ALA A 106 -4.41 -9.80 5.59
CA ALA A 106 -3.62 -8.77 6.25
C ALA A 106 -4.50 -7.68 6.88
N LEU A 107 -5.51 -7.18 6.17
CA LEU A 107 -6.44 -6.19 6.70
C LEU A 107 -7.17 -6.68 7.96
N GLN A 108 -7.68 -7.92 7.94
CA GLN A 108 -8.32 -8.53 9.12
C GLN A 108 -7.35 -8.63 10.31
N GLN A 109 -6.10 -9.03 10.06
CA GLN A 109 -5.08 -9.15 11.08
C GLN A 109 -4.59 -7.79 11.63
N THR A 110 -4.60 -6.73 10.82
CA THR A 110 -4.30 -5.37 11.30
C THR A 110 -5.40 -4.76 12.15
N GLN A 111 -6.66 -5.19 11.97
CA GLN A 111 -7.81 -4.69 12.73
C GLN A 111 -8.05 -5.43 14.05
N SER A 112 -7.41 -6.59 14.22
CA SER A 112 -7.52 -7.44 15.41
C SER A 112 -6.44 -7.14 16.48
N GLN A 113 -5.61 -6.12 16.25
CA GLN A 113 -4.52 -5.68 17.12
C GLN A 113 -4.83 -4.33 17.74
#